data_AF-A0A086AHL5-F1
#
_entry.id   AF-A0A086AHL5-F1
#
_cell.length_a   1.000
_cell.length_b   1.000
_cell.length_c   1.000
_cell.angle_alpha   90.00
_cell.angle_beta   90.00
_cell.angle_gamma   90.00
#
_symmetry.space_group_name_H-M   'P 1'
#
loop_
_entity.id
_entity.type
_entity.pdbx_description
1 polymer ?
#
loop_
_entity_poly.entity_id
_entity_poly.type
_entity_poly.pdbx_seq_one_letter_code
_entity_poly.pdbx_strand_id
1 'polypeptide(L)'
;MNEEVMINNSPDNYNKNSFLIVNKTKENYIINIRGFMEEFGEVYKNGERLNPYLYKPISEPAGWNETECKENILLVPARKSIKAILHLSILRGWYKIDNDAEYTVDFETEHTKRSPYYYGCKQYVDSLVVHGYKIYDGTLKGKIKLIQKR
;
A
#
# COMPACT_ATOMS: atom_id res chain seq x y z
N MET A 1 20.38 12.04 2.02
CA MET A 1 20.66 10.62 2.35
C MET A 1 19.32 10.02 2.71
N ASN A 2 18.74 9.22 1.81
CA ASN A 2 17.33 8.84 1.91
C ASN A 2 17.26 7.57 2.77
N GLU A 3 16.83 7.69 4.02
CA GLU A 3 16.70 6.56 4.92
C GLU A 3 15.46 5.74 4.57
N GLU A 4 15.68 4.54 4.01
CA GLU A 4 14.64 3.72 3.40
C GLU A 4 13.65 3.12 4.41
N VAL A 5 12.37 3.29 4.11
CA VAL A 5 11.28 2.52 4.70
C VAL A 5 11.23 1.17 3.98
N MET A 6 11.49 0.10 4.71
CA MET A 6 11.62 -1.25 4.16
C MET A 6 10.37 -2.08 4.44
N ILE A 7 10.03 -2.95 3.49
CA ILE A 7 8.83 -3.79 3.56
C ILE A 7 9.20 -5.29 3.63
N ASN A 8 8.93 -5.92 4.78
CA ASN A 8 9.34 -7.30 5.07
C ASN A 8 8.17 -8.20 5.53
N ASN A 9 7.81 -9.19 4.71
CA ASN A 9 6.96 -10.37 5.01
C ASN A 9 5.44 -10.15 5.25
N SER A 10 4.67 -11.23 5.03
CA SER A 10 3.20 -11.26 4.85
C SER A 10 2.52 -12.48 5.56
N PRO A 11 1.49 -12.31 6.42
CA PRO A 11 0.79 -13.43 7.10
C PRO A 11 -0.78 -13.41 7.13
N ASP A 12 -1.39 -14.45 6.53
CA ASP A 12 -2.67 -15.22 6.73
C ASP A 12 -4.22 -14.79 6.75
N ASN A 13 -4.86 -14.44 5.58
CA ASN A 13 -6.21 -14.63 4.90
C ASN A 13 -6.56 -13.62 3.70
N TYR A 14 -7.78 -13.08 3.49
CA TYR A 14 -7.86 -11.66 2.99
C TYR A 14 -7.23 -10.71 4.06
N ASN A 15 -7.13 -11.26 5.27
CA ASN A 15 -6.20 -10.96 6.35
C ASN A 15 -4.72 -11.38 6.07
N LYS A 16 -4.34 -11.84 4.84
CA LYS A 16 -3.04 -12.53 4.52
C LYS A 16 -2.06 -11.46 4.11
N ASN A 17 -2.40 -10.96 2.94
CA ASN A 17 -1.50 -10.34 2.00
C ASN A 17 -1.45 -8.90 2.45
N SER A 18 -0.66 -8.78 3.47
CA SER A 18 -0.35 -7.62 4.25
C SER A 18 1.16 -7.58 4.29
N PHE A 19 1.70 -6.44 4.65
CA PHE A 19 3.12 -6.25 4.62
C PHE A 19 3.52 -5.37 5.78
N LEU A 20 4.72 -5.66 6.30
CA LEU A 20 5.25 -4.91 7.41
C LEU A 20 5.93 -3.64 6.90
N ILE A 21 5.33 -2.47 7.10
CA ILE A 21 6.01 -1.19 6.88
C ILE A 21 6.91 -0.94 8.09
N VAL A 22 8.23 -0.88 7.89
CA VAL A 22 9.20 -0.64 8.98
C VAL A 22 9.74 0.79 8.90
N ASN A 23 9.33 1.64 9.85
CA ASN A 23 9.87 2.99 10.01
C ASN A 23 11.11 2.95 10.91
N LYS A 24 12.29 3.13 10.32
CA LYS A 24 13.57 3.16 11.03
C LYS A 24 13.92 4.56 11.59
N THR A 25 13.20 5.59 11.18
CA THR A 25 13.49 7.00 11.50
C THR A 25 13.02 7.37 12.92
N LYS A 26 13.31 8.61 13.34
CA LYS A 26 12.81 9.20 14.59
C LYS A 26 11.43 9.87 14.46
N GLU A 27 10.85 9.88 13.27
CA GLU A 27 9.64 10.64 12.92
C GLU A 27 8.42 9.73 12.86
N ASN A 28 7.23 10.25 13.16
CA ASN A 28 5.97 9.54 12.90
C ASN A 28 5.47 9.91 11.50
N TYR A 29 5.03 8.93 10.69
CA TYR A 29 4.58 9.19 9.31
C TYR A 29 3.09 8.93 9.06
N ILE A 30 2.54 9.68 8.11
CA ILE A 30 1.22 9.48 7.50
C ILE A 30 1.45 8.96 6.07
N ILE A 31 0.83 7.83 5.72
CA ILE A 31 0.84 7.24 4.38
C ILE A 31 -0.60 6.93 3.96
N ASN A 32 -0.99 7.22 2.71
CA ASN A 32 -2.28 6.79 2.17
C ASN A 32 -2.17 5.36 1.61
N ILE A 33 -2.99 4.42 2.08
CA ILE A 33 -2.97 3.03 1.61
C ILE A 33 -3.32 2.90 0.11
N ARG A 34 -4.05 3.86 -0.47
CA ARG A 34 -4.35 3.90 -1.92
C ARG A 34 -3.13 4.19 -2.78
N GLY A 35 -2.05 4.75 -2.23
CA GLY A 35 -0.78 4.85 -2.95
C GLY A 35 -0.22 3.49 -3.37
N PHE A 36 -0.62 2.40 -2.69
CA PHE A 36 -0.31 1.02 -3.09
C PHE A 36 -1.31 0.41 -4.08
N MET A 37 -2.25 1.18 -4.62
CA MET A 37 -3.38 0.70 -5.44
C MET A 37 -3.52 1.36 -6.82
N GLU A 38 -2.82 2.48 -7.08
CA GLU A 38 -2.94 3.21 -8.36
C GLU A 38 -1.85 2.78 -9.35
N GLU A 39 -0.63 2.55 -8.87
CA GLU A 39 0.47 1.90 -9.61
C GLU A 39 0.81 0.56 -8.96
N PHE A 40 0.01 -0.48 -9.24
CA PHE A 40 0.41 -1.84 -8.89
C PHE A 40 1.62 -2.24 -9.72
N GLY A 41 2.70 -2.61 -9.02
CA GLY A 41 3.93 -3.07 -9.66
C GLY A 41 3.82 -4.42 -10.35
N GLU A 42 4.97 -4.97 -10.68
CA GLU A 42 5.11 -6.13 -11.54
C GLU A 42 4.67 -7.42 -10.83
N VAL A 43 3.73 -8.14 -11.47
CA VAL A 43 3.24 -9.44 -11.00
C VAL A 43 4.01 -10.54 -11.70
N TYR A 44 4.44 -11.55 -10.95
CA TYR A 44 5.17 -12.71 -11.44
C TYR A 44 4.40 -13.99 -11.11
N LYS A 45 4.41 -14.98 -12.02
CA LYS A 45 3.90 -16.34 -11.84
C LYS A 45 5.06 -17.33 -12.02
N ASN A 46 5.37 -18.12 -11.00
CA ASN A 46 6.50 -19.06 -10.98
C ASN A 46 7.86 -18.43 -11.38
N GLY A 47 8.04 -17.12 -11.15
CA GLY A 47 9.23 -16.36 -11.53
C GLY A 47 9.14 -15.66 -12.90
N GLU A 48 8.15 -15.96 -13.73
CA GLU A 48 7.93 -15.29 -15.02
C GLU A 48 6.99 -14.08 -14.86
N ARG A 49 7.32 -12.95 -15.48
CA ARG A 49 6.49 -11.74 -15.43
C ARG A 49 5.15 -11.98 -16.15
N LEU A 50 4.05 -11.69 -15.47
CA LEU A 50 2.72 -11.66 -16.07
C LEU A 50 2.39 -10.27 -16.59
N ASN A 51 1.73 -10.25 -17.76
CA ASN A 51 1.06 -9.06 -18.27
C ASN A 51 -0.41 -9.04 -17.79
N PRO A 52 -0.97 -7.87 -17.44
CA PRO A 52 -2.39 -7.77 -17.09
C PRO A 52 -3.27 -8.07 -18.32
N TYR A 53 -4.40 -8.73 -18.10
CA TYR A 53 -5.36 -9.07 -19.17
C TYR A 53 -6.49 -8.04 -19.32
N LEU A 54 -6.65 -7.14 -18.33
CA LEU A 54 -7.56 -6.00 -18.37
C LEU A 54 -6.84 -4.77 -17.82
N TYR A 55 -6.98 -3.65 -18.54
CA TYR A 55 -6.69 -2.32 -18.02
C TYR A 55 -8.01 -1.63 -17.72
N LYS A 56 -8.25 -1.24 -16.45
CA LYS A 56 -9.37 -0.37 -16.10
C LYS A 56 -8.85 1.07 -16.03
N PRO A 57 -9.42 2.02 -16.79
CA PRO A 57 -9.01 3.41 -16.68
C PRO A 57 -9.27 3.94 -15.26
N ILE A 58 -8.38 4.82 -14.80
CA ILE A 58 -8.53 5.52 -13.52
C ILE A 58 -9.79 6.39 -13.61
N SER A 59 -10.78 6.07 -12.78
CA SER A 59 -11.91 6.96 -12.51
C SER A 59 -11.51 7.97 -11.44
N GLU A 60 -12.03 9.19 -11.49
CA GLU A 60 -11.90 10.13 -10.37
C GLU A 60 -12.38 9.45 -9.06
N PRO A 61 -11.62 9.61 -7.96
CA PRO A 61 -11.97 8.99 -6.70
C PRO A 61 -13.24 9.63 -6.12
N ALA A 62 -14.17 8.80 -5.65
CA ALA A 62 -15.18 9.28 -4.72
C ALA A 62 -14.49 9.77 -3.43
N GLY A 63 -14.90 10.94 -2.93
CA GLY A 63 -14.41 11.47 -1.66
C GLY A 63 -14.79 10.56 -0.49
N TRP A 64 -13.86 10.39 0.43
CA TRP A 64 -14.04 9.59 1.64
C TRP A 64 -14.71 10.39 2.76
N ASN A 65 -15.56 9.69 3.51
CA ASN A 65 -16.03 10.17 4.81
C ASN A 65 -14.95 10.00 5.89
N GLU A 66 -15.20 10.54 7.10
CA GLU A 66 -14.22 10.53 8.19
C GLU A 66 -13.79 9.11 8.63
N THR A 67 -14.70 8.12 8.58
CA THR A 67 -14.40 6.72 8.90
C THR A 67 -13.47 6.12 7.84
N GLU A 68 -13.80 6.29 6.56
CA GLU A 68 -12.97 5.82 5.45
C GLU A 68 -11.56 6.46 5.51
N CYS A 69 -11.45 7.74 5.85
CA CYS A 69 -10.18 8.40 6.08
C CYS A 69 -9.38 7.77 7.24
N LYS A 70 -10.02 7.44 8.37
CA LYS A 70 -9.35 6.77 9.51
C LYS A 70 -8.89 5.35 9.17
N GLU A 71 -9.62 4.64 8.32
CA GLU A 71 -9.27 3.27 7.91
C GLU A 71 -8.16 3.20 6.86
N ASN A 72 -8.08 4.19 5.96
CA ASN A 72 -7.18 4.17 4.80
C ASN A 72 -5.92 5.04 4.96
N ILE A 73 -5.88 5.93 5.96
CA ILE A 73 -4.68 6.72 6.29
C ILE A 73 -3.87 5.98 7.36
N LEU A 74 -2.75 5.39 6.94
CA LEU A 74 -1.84 4.63 7.78
C LEU A 74 -0.98 5.56 8.65
N LEU A 75 -1.00 5.33 9.95
CA LEU A 75 -0.13 5.95 10.93
C LEU A 75 1.07 5.04 11.17
N VAL A 76 2.29 5.50 10.88
CA VAL A 76 3.53 4.72 11.01
C VAL A 76 4.43 5.35 12.06
N PRO A 77 4.39 4.89 13.33
CA PRO A 77 5.12 5.55 14.42
C PRO A 77 6.65 5.41 14.27
N ALA A 78 7.37 6.36 14.85
CA ALA A 78 8.84 6.37 14.88
C ALA A 78 9.41 5.07 15.48
N ARG A 79 10.41 4.49 14.81
CA ARG A 79 11.09 3.24 15.24
C ARG A 79 10.14 2.06 15.48
N LYS A 80 8.98 2.05 14.83
CA LYS A 80 8.00 0.97 14.90
C LYS A 80 7.78 0.36 13.52
N SER A 81 7.19 -0.83 13.54
CA SER A 81 6.64 -1.48 12.37
C SER A 81 5.12 -1.54 12.47
N ILE A 82 4.43 -1.43 11.33
CA ILE A 82 2.98 -1.63 11.25
C ILE A 82 2.65 -2.68 10.19
N LYS A 83 1.54 -3.41 10.40
CA LYS A 83 0.98 -4.34 9.41
C LYS A 83 0.00 -3.55 8.53
N ALA A 84 0.37 -3.27 7.28
CA ALA A 84 -0.50 -2.66 6.28
C ALA A 84 -1.13 -3.75 5.38
N ILE A 85 -2.37 -3.59 4.93
CA ILE A 85 -3.04 -4.58 4.06
C ILE A 85 -2.79 -4.23 2.59
N LEU A 86 -2.37 -5.20 1.77
CA LEU A 86 -2.36 -5.04 0.32
C LEU A 86 -3.70 -5.55 -0.24
N HIS A 87 -4.50 -4.65 -0.79
CA HIS A 87 -5.84 -4.95 -1.30
C HIS A 87 -5.76 -5.70 -2.66
N LEU A 88 -5.45 -7.00 -2.60
CA LEU A 88 -5.31 -7.88 -3.78
C LEU A 88 -6.60 -8.10 -4.58
N SER A 89 -7.74 -7.58 -4.13
CA SER A 89 -9.00 -7.64 -4.87
C SER A 89 -8.86 -7.02 -6.27
N ILE A 90 -8.01 -6.01 -6.43
CA ILE A 90 -7.70 -5.41 -7.73
C ILE A 90 -6.88 -6.37 -8.61
N LEU A 91 -5.88 -7.07 -8.07
CA LEU A 91 -5.07 -8.02 -8.86
C LEU A 91 -5.92 -9.13 -9.48
N ARG A 92 -6.94 -9.63 -8.78
CA ARG A 92 -7.88 -10.62 -9.33
C ARG A 92 -8.76 -10.08 -10.47
N GLY A 93 -8.91 -8.76 -10.58
CA GLY A 93 -9.59 -8.12 -11.70
C GLY A 93 -8.69 -7.83 -12.90
N TRP A 94 -7.36 -7.83 -12.72
CA TRP A 94 -6.38 -7.43 -13.75
C TRP A 94 -5.51 -8.60 -14.23
N TYR A 95 -5.34 -9.65 -13.43
CA TYR A 95 -4.51 -10.82 -13.72
C TYR A 95 -5.33 -12.11 -13.58
N LYS A 96 -5.09 -13.08 -14.47
CA LYS A 96 -5.62 -14.44 -14.31
C LYS A 96 -4.73 -15.16 -13.28
N ILE A 97 -5.29 -15.41 -12.10
CA ILE A 97 -4.59 -16.03 -10.97
C ILE A 97 -5.13 -17.44 -10.77
N ASP A 98 -4.35 -18.43 -11.17
CA ASP A 98 -4.61 -19.87 -11.00
C ASP A 98 -4.17 -20.35 -9.61
N ASN A 99 -4.86 -21.33 -9.03
CA ASN A 99 -4.67 -21.79 -7.63
C ASN A 99 -3.46 -22.73 -7.41
N ASP A 100 -2.74 -23.08 -8.46
CA ASP A 100 -1.69 -24.11 -8.51
C ASP A 100 -0.28 -23.54 -8.71
N ALA A 101 -0.15 -22.21 -8.83
CA ALA A 101 1.11 -21.53 -9.10
C ALA A 101 1.51 -20.56 -7.97
N GLU A 102 2.82 -20.30 -7.86
CA GLU A 102 3.36 -19.28 -6.97
C GLU A 102 3.29 -17.91 -7.64
N TYR A 103 2.83 -16.90 -6.89
CA TYR A 103 2.80 -15.52 -7.38
C TYR A 103 3.57 -14.60 -6.45
N THR A 104 4.35 -13.68 -7.01
CA THR A 104 4.94 -12.55 -6.28
C THR A 104 4.54 -11.23 -6.92
N VAL A 105 4.49 -10.17 -6.11
CA VAL A 105 4.27 -8.80 -6.55
C VAL A 105 5.43 -7.96 -6.06
N ASP A 106 6.13 -7.35 -7.01
CA ASP A 106 7.25 -6.47 -6.79
C ASP A 106 6.74 -5.05 -7.08
N PHE A 107 6.62 -4.22 -6.06
CA PHE A 107 5.98 -2.91 -6.17
C PHE A 107 6.92 -1.78 -5.77
N GLU A 108 6.73 -0.67 -6.45
CA GLU A 108 7.39 0.60 -6.27
C GLU A 108 6.30 1.67 -6.38
N THR A 109 6.10 2.45 -5.32
CA THR A 109 4.95 3.36 -5.21
C THR A 109 5.43 4.73 -4.75
N GLU A 110 5.16 5.76 -5.55
CA GLU A 110 5.46 7.15 -5.17
C GLU A 110 4.36 7.70 -4.25
N HIS A 111 4.78 8.28 -3.13
CA HIS A 111 3.92 8.98 -2.19
C HIS A 111 4.37 10.43 -2.12
N THR A 112 3.44 11.36 -2.25
CA THR A 112 3.72 12.80 -2.19
C THR A 112 3.03 13.42 -0.98
N LYS A 113 3.46 14.63 -0.59
CA LYS A 113 2.72 15.49 0.35
C LYS A 113 1.23 15.67 0.06
N ARG A 114 0.77 15.44 -1.19
CA ARG A 114 -0.65 15.52 -1.58
C ARG A 114 -1.40 14.19 -1.43
N SER A 115 -0.72 13.05 -1.40
CA SER A 115 -1.35 11.72 -1.43
C SER A 115 -2.35 11.44 -0.29
N PRO A 116 -2.14 11.88 0.97
CA PRO A 116 -3.16 11.75 2.02
C PRO A 116 -4.44 12.59 1.80
N TYR A 117 -4.37 13.64 0.99
CA TYR A 117 -5.48 14.56 0.75
C TYR A 117 -6.34 14.19 -0.45
N TYR A 118 -5.88 13.29 -1.32
CA TYR A 118 -6.48 12.99 -2.61
C TYR A 118 -7.96 12.56 -2.53
N TYR A 119 -8.32 11.82 -1.47
CA TYR A 119 -9.69 11.36 -1.21
C TYR A 119 -10.48 12.30 -0.28
N GLY A 120 -10.09 13.56 -0.12
CA GLY A 120 -10.83 14.56 0.67
C GLY A 120 -10.52 14.59 2.17
N CYS A 121 -9.59 13.78 2.67
CA CYS A 121 -9.28 13.60 4.10
C CYS A 121 -8.62 14.78 4.83
N LYS A 122 -8.77 16.01 4.34
CA LYS A 122 -8.02 17.18 4.82
C LYS A 122 -8.14 17.41 6.32
N GLN A 123 -9.34 17.42 6.87
CA GLN A 123 -9.55 17.67 8.30
C GLN A 123 -8.83 16.62 9.17
N TYR A 124 -8.93 15.34 8.80
CA TYR A 124 -8.26 14.26 9.53
C TYR A 124 -6.74 14.33 9.41
N VAL A 125 -6.20 14.50 8.20
CA VAL A 125 -4.75 14.58 7.96
C VAL A 125 -4.14 15.82 8.65
N ASP A 126 -4.78 16.98 8.53
CA ASP A 126 -4.33 18.20 9.23
C ASP A 126 -4.31 17.99 10.75
N SER A 127 -5.31 17.30 11.32
CA SER A 127 -5.33 16.99 12.75
C SER A 127 -4.13 16.16 13.19
N LEU A 128 -3.71 15.17 12.39
CA LEU A 128 -2.55 14.31 12.67
C LEU A 128 -1.24 15.09 12.56
N VAL A 129 -1.13 15.99 11.58
CA VAL A 129 0.03 16.87 11.39
C VAL A 129 0.23 17.81 12.58
N VAL A 130 -0.85 18.38 13.11
CA VAL A 130 -0.81 19.19 14.35
C VAL A 130 -0.33 18.36 15.55
N HIS A 131 -0.61 17.06 15.60
CA HIS A 131 -0.11 16.13 16.62
C HIS A 131 1.30 15.57 16.31
N GLY A 132 2.04 16.19 15.40
CA GLY A 132 3.45 15.87 15.14
C GLY A 132 3.70 14.69 14.20
N TYR A 133 2.70 14.23 13.46
CA TYR A 133 2.92 13.32 12.32
C TYR A 133 3.39 14.09 11.08
N LYS A 134 4.35 13.53 10.35
CA LYS A 134 4.82 14.05 9.06
C LYS A 134 4.16 13.29 7.92
N ILE A 135 3.78 13.96 6.85
CA ILE A 135 3.36 13.25 5.63
C ILE A 135 4.61 12.63 4.99
N TYR A 136 4.54 11.34 4.65
CA TYR A 136 5.62 10.68 3.92
C TYR A 136 5.66 11.19 2.46
N ASP A 137 6.86 11.50 1.99
CA ASP A 137 7.13 12.17 0.70
C ASP A 137 8.36 11.48 0.11
N GLY A 138 8.16 10.57 -0.84
CA GLY A 138 9.16 9.64 -1.36
C GLY A 138 8.58 8.31 -1.84
N THR A 139 9.47 7.39 -2.22
CA THR A 139 9.11 6.12 -2.86
C THR A 139 9.19 4.94 -1.88
N LEU A 140 8.15 4.11 -1.82
CA LEU A 140 8.15 2.85 -1.08
C LEU A 140 8.30 1.68 -2.04
N LYS A 141 9.25 0.78 -1.75
CA LYS A 141 9.50 -0.45 -2.52
C LYS A 141 9.29 -1.70 -1.67
N GLY A 142 8.83 -2.79 -2.28
CA GLY A 142 8.66 -4.06 -1.58
C GLY A 142 8.38 -5.23 -2.51
N LYS A 143 8.52 -6.45 -1.96
CA LYS A 143 8.19 -7.71 -2.63
C LYS A 143 7.31 -8.56 -1.71
N ILE A 144 6.15 -8.99 -2.20
CA ILE A 144 5.19 -9.81 -1.44
C ILE A 144 4.86 -11.07 -2.24
N LYS A 145 5.01 -12.23 -1.60
CA LYS A 145 4.46 -13.49 -2.10
C LYS A 145 2.95 -13.52 -1.83
N LEU A 146 2.15 -13.73 -2.87
CA LEU A 146 0.70 -13.83 -2.75
C LEU A 146 0.35 -15.20 -2.18
N ILE A 147 -0.09 -15.22 -0.94
CA ILE A 147 -0.49 -16.47 -0.30
C ILE A 147 -1.93 -16.76 -0.73
N GLN A 148 -2.09 -17.80 -1.54
CA GLN A 148 -3.38 -18.31 -1.97
C GLN A 148 -4.02 -19.16 -0.88
N LYS A 149 -5.34 -19.10 -0.75
CA LYS A 149 -6.11 -19.92 0.18
C LYS A 149 -6.42 -21.25 -0.53
N ARG A 150 -5.76 -22.32 -0.11
CA ARG A 150 -6.20 -23.70 -0.37
C ARG A 150 -7.51 -23.97 0.38
#